data_AF-A0A846DBW7-F1
#
_entry.id   AF-A0A846DBW7-F1
#
_cell.length_a   1.000
_cell.length_b   1.000
_cell.length_c   1.000
_cell.angle_alpha   90.00
_cell.angle_beta   90.00
_cell.angle_gamma   90.00
#
_symmetry.space_group_name_H-M   'P 1'
#
loop_
_entity.id
_entity.type
_entity.pdbx_description
1 polymer ?
#
loop_
_entity_poly.entity_id
_entity_poly.type
_entity_poly.pdbx_seq_one_letter_code
_entity_poly.pdbx_strand_id
1 'polypeptide(L)'
;MLPKLHSQAYQEFLSELLKLQNQASAVNLDFVSLDDSFQILQKIFQGKIISLTDDQLEPTISSKWKSIQTEIYRAFRLLQTDMMFLRSSRQAATMKKRLVSLDARLETLIGYCRLLLSNF
;
A
#
# COMPACT_ATOMS: atom_id res chain seq x y z
N MET A 1 -1.07 -13.66 -17.40
CA MET A 1 -1.66 -13.83 -16.07
C MET A 1 -0.58 -13.86 -15.02
N LEU A 2 -0.74 -13.09 -13.94
CA LEU A 2 0.19 -13.17 -12.82
C LEU A 2 0.16 -14.58 -12.20
N PRO A 3 1.31 -15.13 -11.78
CA PRO A 3 1.36 -16.37 -11.03
C PRO A 3 0.51 -16.27 -9.77
N LYS A 4 0.00 -17.42 -9.32
CA LYS A 4 -0.93 -17.49 -8.17
C LYS A 4 -0.35 -16.82 -6.93
N LEU A 5 0.94 -17.01 -6.65
CA LEU A 5 1.62 -16.41 -5.49
C LEU A 5 1.62 -14.88 -5.56
N HIS A 6 1.96 -14.30 -6.72
CA HIS A 6 1.89 -12.85 -6.95
C HIS A 6 0.47 -12.33 -6.76
N SER A 7 -0.50 -12.96 -7.43
CA SER A 7 -1.90 -12.55 -7.35
C SER A 7 -2.44 -12.57 -5.92
N GLN A 8 -2.12 -13.62 -5.14
CA GLN A 8 -2.52 -13.70 -3.74
C GLN A 8 -1.84 -12.63 -2.87
N ALA A 9 -0.54 -12.39 -3.06
CA ALA A 9 0.18 -11.36 -2.33
C ALA A 9 -0.42 -9.97 -2.57
N TYR A 10 -0.70 -9.62 -3.84
CA TYR A 10 -1.31 -8.33 -4.18
C TYR A 10 -2.76 -8.20 -3.73
N GLN A 11 -3.55 -9.29 -3.74
CA GLN A 11 -4.92 -9.27 -3.20
C GLN A 11 -4.95 -9.00 -1.71
N GLU A 12 -4.09 -9.67 -0.94
CA GLU A 12 -4.00 -9.48 0.51
C GLU A 12 -3.50 -8.08 0.85
N PHE A 13 -2.47 -7.61 0.14
CA PHE A 13 -1.96 -6.26 0.31
C PHE A 13 -3.02 -5.20 -0.05
N LEU A 14 -3.76 -5.40 -1.14
CA LEU A 14 -4.87 -4.52 -1.53
C LEU A 14 -5.98 -4.48 -0.47
N SER A 15 -6.34 -5.64 0.10
CA SER A 15 -7.35 -5.72 1.16
C SER A 15 -6.96 -4.87 2.37
N GLU A 16 -5.72 -4.98 2.84
CA GLU A 16 -5.25 -4.18 3.97
C GLU A 16 -5.07 -2.69 3.64
N LEU A 17 -4.70 -2.34 2.39
CA LEU A 17 -4.69 -0.94 1.93
C LEU A 17 -6.09 -0.31 1.99
N LEU A 18 -7.11 -1.02 1.49
CA LEU A 18 -8.50 -0.56 1.51
C LEU A 18 -9.02 -0.40 2.94
N LYS A 19 -8.68 -1.34 3.83
CA LYS A 19 -9.02 -1.25 5.24
C LYS A 19 -8.40 -0.01 5.90
N LEU A 20 -7.09 0.21 5.68
CA LEU A 20 -6.39 1.37 6.21
C LEU A 20 -6.97 2.69 5.68
N GLN A 21 -7.33 2.74 4.40
CA GLN A 21 -7.98 3.90 3.78
C GLN A 21 -9.33 4.21 4.42
N ASN A 22 -10.16 3.19 4.63
CA ASN A 22 -11.45 3.35 5.28
C ASN A 22 -11.32 3.87 6.71
N GLN A 23 -10.31 3.39 7.46
CA GLN A 23 -10.01 3.89 8.80
C GLN A 23 -9.53 5.34 8.79
N ALA A 24 -8.64 5.70 7.85
CA ALA A 24 -8.12 7.06 7.72
C ALA A 24 -9.20 8.09 7.36
N SER A 25 -10.27 7.64 6.69
CA SER A 25 -11.41 8.47 6.30
C SER A 25 -12.53 8.54 7.35
N ALA A 26 -12.38 7.84 8.48
CA ALA A 26 -13.39 7.82 9.53
C ALA A 26 -13.53 9.20 10.20
N VAL A 27 -14.78 9.58 10.50
CA VAL A 27 -15.10 10.85 11.18
C VAL A 27 -14.42 10.94 12.55
N ASN A 28 -14.38 9.82 13.28
CA ASN A 28 -13.66 9.69 14.54
C ASN A 28 -12.47 8.76 14.32
N LEU A 29 -11.31 9.36 14.07
CA LEU A 29 -10.09 8.60 13.78
C LEU A 29 -9.62 7.85 15.03
N ASP A 30 -9.67 6.53 14.98
CA ASP A 30 -9.07 5.65 15.97
C ASP A 30 -7.60 5.39 15.59
N PHE A 31 -6.69 6.11 16.24
CA PHE A 31 -5.26 5.98 16.01
C PHE A 31 -4.70 4.61 16.36
N VAL A 32 -5.28 3.91 17.34
CA VAL A 32 -4.80 2.58 17.73
C VAL A 32 -5.12 1.58 16.63
N SER A 33 -6.38 1.57 16.17
CA SER A 33 -6.82 0.69 15.08
C SER A 33 -6.09 0.98 13.76
N LEU A 34 -5.86 2.27 13.47
CA LEU A 34 -5.09 2.71 12.31
C LEU A 34 -3.63 2.22 12.40
N ASP A 35 -3.02 2.30 13.58
CA ASP A 35 -1.65 1.82 13.79
C ASP A 35 -1.53 0.33 13.58
N ASP A 36 -2.41 -0.44 14.21
CA ASP A 36 -2.44 -1.90 14.11
C ASP A 36 -2.57 -2.35 12.65
N SER A 37 -3.47 -1.70 11.91
CA SER A 37 -3.68 -2.00 10.49
C SER A 37 -2.47 -1.61 9.65
N PHE A 38 -1.79 -0.51 9.98
CA PHE A 38 -0.55 -0.14 9.32
C PHE A 38 0.60 -1.13 9.62
N GLN A 39 0.70 -1.66 10.85
CA GLN A 39 1.69 -2.69 11.20
C GLN A 39 1.44 -4.00 10.44
N ILE A 40 0.18 -4.42 10.30
CA ILE A 40 -0.20 -5.58 9.48
C ILE A 40 0.21 -5.35 8.02
N LEU A 41 -0.12 -4.17 7.47
CA LEU A 41 0.24 -3.79 6.12
C LEU A 41 1.77 -3.80 5.90
N GLN A 42 2.55 -3.31 6.86
CA GLN A 42 4.02 -3.39 6.83
C GLN A 42 4.54 -4.82 6.81
N LYS A 43 3.96 -5.71 7.62
CA LYS A 43 4.34 -7.13 7.64
C LYS A 43 4.05 -7.82 6.31
N ILE A 44 2.89 -7.56 5.70
CA ILE A 44 2.54 -8.09 4.38
C ILE A 44 3.51 -7.55 3.33
N PHE A 45 3.79 -6.25 3.35
CA PHE A 45 4.71 -5.65 2.40
C PHE A 45 6.11 -6.30 2.48
N GLN A 46 6.67 -6.43 3.68
CA GLN A 46 8.00 -7.00 3.87
C GLN A 46 8.05 -8.51 3.61
N GLY A 47 7.04 -9.26 4.06
CA GLY A 47 7.04 -10.71 3.98
C GLY A 47 6.59 -11.27 2.64
N LYS A 48 5.67 -10.57 1.95
CA LYS A 48 4.99 -11.07 0.75
C LYS A 48 5.26 -10.24 -0.49
N ILE A 49 5.33 -8.91 -0.40
CA ILE A 49 5.48 -8.06 -1.59
C ILE A 49 6.95 -7.93 -1.98
N ILE A 50 7.85 -7.66 -1.01
CA ILE A 50 9.29 -7.55 -1.27
C ILE A 50 9.89 -8.87 -1.79
N SER A 51 9.36 -10.00 -1.33
CA SER A 51 9.86 -11.33 -1.63
C SER A 51 9.45 -11.86 -3.02
N LEU A 52 8.56 -11.16 -3.74
CA LEU A 52 8.21 -11.54 -5.11
C LEU A 52 9.40 -11.31 -6.04
N THR A 53 9.67 -12.31 -6.89
CA THR A 53 10.63 -12.23 -7.98
C THR A 53 9.92 -12.32 -9.33
N ASP A 54 10.60 -11.95 -10.41
CA ASP A 54 10.07 -12.11 -11.76
C ASP A 54 10.44 -13.45 -12.42
N ASP A 55 11.08 -14.37 -11.69
CA ASP A 55 11.60 -15.63 -12.24
C ASP A 55 10.50 -16.51 -12.88
N GLN A 56 9.26 -16.35 -12.40
CA GLN A 56 8.08 -17.06 -12.89
C GLN A 56 7.22 -16.24 -13.86
N LEU A 57 7.70 -15.05 -14.27
CA LEU A 57 6.97 -14.18 -15.19
C LEU A 57 7.49 -14.36 -16.61
N GLU A 58 6.55 -14.41 -17.55
CA GLU A 58 6.87 -14.35 -18.97
C GLU A 58 7.72 -13.09 -19.28
N PRO A 59 8.73 -13.17 -20.16
CA PRO A 59 9.62 -12.04 -20.46
C PRO A 59 8.88 -10.76 -20.89
N THR A 60 7.75 -10.92 -21.59
CA THR A 60 6.89 -9.82 -22.05
C THR A 60 6.19 -9.07 -20.91
N ILE A 61 6.00 -9.73 -19.77
CA ILE A 61 5.31 -9.22 -18.59
C ILE A 61 6.30 -8.74 -17.52
N SER A 62 7.45 -9.42 -17.39
CA SER A 62 8.47 -9.15 -16.37
C SER A 62 8.89 -7.68 -16.31
N SER A 63 9.17 -7.04 -17.46
CA SER A 63 9.60 -5.64 -17.49
C SER A 63 8.55 -4.68 -16.91
N LYS A 64 7.28 -4.82 -17.34
CA LYS A 64 6.18 -3.99 -16.86
C LYS A 64 5.91 -4.25 -15.37
N TRP A 65 5.98 -5.51 -14.94
CA TRP A 65 5.84 -5.88 -13.54
C TRP A 65 6.94 -5.23 -12.66
N LYS A 66 8.22 -5.32 -13.06
CA LYS A 66 9.35 -4.69 -12.34
C LYS A 66 9.19 -3.18 -12.19
N SER A 67 8.73 -2.52 -13.25
CA SER A 67 8.47 -1.08 -13.21
C SER A 67 7.40 -0.74 -12.18
N ILE A 68 6.25 -1.43 -12.21
CA ILE A 68 5.18 -1.21 -11.24
C ILE A 68 5.65 -1.56 -9.81
N GLN A 69 6.40 -2.64 -9.64
CA GLN A 69 6.94 -3.06 -8.35
C GLN A 69 7.86 -1.99 -7.73
N THR A 70 8.67 -1.33 -8.56
CA THR A 70 9.54 -0.21 -8.14
C THR A 70 8.70 0.97 -7.64
N GLU A 71 7.61 1.29 -8.32
CA GLU A 71 6.70 2.37 -7.91
C GLU A 71 5.92 2.01 -6.65
N ILE A 72 5.49 0.75 -6.48
CA ILE A 72 4.91 0.24 -5.23
C ILE A 72 5.91 0.43 -4.08
N TYR A 73 7.18 0.06 -4.26
CA TYR A 73 8.19 0.23 -3.21
C TYR A 73 8.42 1.69 -2.85
N ARG A 74 8.50 2.57 -3.85
CA ARG A 74 8.65 4.01 -3.63
C ARG A 74 7.44 4.58 -2.88
N ALA A 75 6.23 4.28 -3.35
CA ALA A 75 5.00 4.76 -2.75
C ALA A 75 4.82 4.25 -1.32
N PHE A 76 5.19 3.00 -1.04
CA PHE A 76 5.11 2.46 0.32
C PHE A 76 6.05 3.15 1.30
N ARG A 77 7.28 3.49 0.88
CA ARG A 77 8.20 4.28 1.72
C ARG A 77 7.63 5.66 2.06
N LEU A 78 6.99 6.31 1.08
CA LEU A 78 6.32 7.59 1.31
C LEU A 78 5.14 7.43 2.28
N LEU A 79 4.35 6.36 2.15
CA LEU A 79 3.26 6.05 3.08
C LEU A 79 3.78 5.90 4.52
N GLN A 80 4.94 5.27 4.71
CA GLN A 80 5.59 5.18 6.03
C GLN A 80 5.93 6.55 6.61
N THR A 81 6.44 7.46 5.77
CA THR A 81 6.70 8.85 6.16
C THR A 81 5.41 9.59 6.50
N ASP A 82 4.36 9.44 5.69
CA ASP A 82 3.05 10.05 5.94
C ASP A 82 2.46 9.58 7.28
N MET A 83 2.55 8.28 7.59
CA MET A 83 2.09 7.72 8.87
C MET A 83 2.89 8.27 10.06
N MET A 84 4.22 8.38 9.95
CA MET A 84 5.06 8.98 11.00
C MET A 84 4.69 10.45 11.25
N PHE A 85 4.45 11.23 10.20
CA PHE A 85 4.00 12.61 10.33
C PHE A 85 2.59 12.73 10.89
N LEU A 86 1.68 11.81 10.53
CA LEU A 86 0.34 11.77 11.09
C LEU A 86 0.39 11.51 12.61
N ARG A 87 1.15 10.50 13.05
CA ARG A 87 1.36 10.16 14.48
C ARG A 87 1.90 11.32 15.32
N SER A 88 2.76 12.14 14.73
CA SER A 88 3.40 13.29 15.41
C SER A 88 2.58 14.58 15.35
N SER A 89 1.47 14.60 14.60
CA SER A 89 0.64 15.79 14.41
C SER A 89 -0.23 16.06 15.63
N ARG A 90 0.02 17.18 16.32
CA ARG A 90 -0.76 17.61 17.50
C ARG A 90 -1.88 18.60 17.20
N GLN A 91 -1.80 19.29 16.06
CA GLN A 91 -2.79 20.30 15.67
C GLN A 91 -3.76 19.69 14.65
N ALA A 92 -5.06 19.91 14.86
CA ALA A 92 -6.11 19.38 14.00
C ALA A 92 -5.95 19.80 12.52
N ALA A 93 -5.54 21.04 12.26
CA ALA A 93 -5.30 21.54 10.89
C ALA A 93 -4.15 20.78 10.19
N THR A 94 -3.06 20.49 10.90
CA THR A 94 -1.93 19.72 10.38
C THR A 94 -2.31 18.25 10.18
N MET A 95 -3.03 17.66 11.14
CA MET A 95 -3.55 16.29 11.04
C MET A 95 -4.41 16.11 9.79
N LYS A 96 -5.34 17.04 9.52
CA LYS A 96 -6.18 17.00 8.31
C LYS A 96 -5.34 17.04 7.04
N LYS A 97 -4.30 17.89 6.96
CA LYS A 97 -3.38 17.92 5.81
C LYS A 97 -2.62 16.60 5.66
N ARG A 98 -2.21 15.97 6.76
CA ARG A 98 -1.53 14.66 6.74
C ARG A 98 -2.45 13.54 6.28
N LEU A 99 -3.71 13.53 6.70
CA LEU A 99 -4.70 12.56 6.23
C LEU A 99 -4.93 12.66 4.71
N VAL A 100 -4.99 13.88 4.16
CA VAL A 100 -5.08 14.07 2.69
C VAL A 100 -3.86 13.50 1.96
N SER A 101 -2.65 13.74 2.48
CA SER A 101 -1.41 13.19 1.89
C SER A 101 -1.41 11.66 1.94
N LEU A 102 -1.79 11.10 3.09
CA LEU A 102 -1.88 9.66 3.32
C LEU A 102 -2.91 9.01 2.39
N ASP A 103 -4.10 9.59 2.25
CA ASP A 103 -5.16 9.08 1.37
C ASP A 103 -4.71 9.10 -0.11
N ALA A 104 -4.12 10.20 -0.59
CA ALA A 104 -3.57 10.26 -1.93
C ALA A 104 -2.50 9.18 -2.18
N ARG A 105 -1.70 8.85 -1.16
CA ARG A 105 -0.70 7.79 -1.25
C ARG A 105 -1.33 6.39 -1.27
N LEU A 106 -2.37 6.16 -0.48
CA LEU A 106 -3.13 4.92 -0.48
C LEU A 106 -3.81 4.69 -1.83
N GLU A 107 -4.45 5.70 -2.39
CA GLU A 107 -5.04 5.63 -3.75
C GLU A 107 -4.01 5.23 -4.80
N THR A 108 -2.80 5.81 -4.73
CA THR A 108 -1.70 5.44 -5.64
C THR A 108 -1.35 3.95 -5.53
N LEU A 109 -1.17 3.44 -4.30
CA LEU A 109 -0.82 2.03 -4.06
C LEU A 109 -1.95 1.07 -4.47
N ILE A 110 -3.19 1.42 -4.14
CA ILE A 110 -4.40 0.68 -4.54
C ILE A 110 -4.48 0.60 -6.07
N GLY A 111 -4.22 1.71 -6.76
CA GLY A 111 -4.19 1.79 -8.21
C GLY A 111 -3.18 0.82 -8.83
N TYR A 112 -1.95 0.76 -8.30
CA TYR A 112 -0.94 -0.19 -8.77
C TYR A 112 -1.34 -1.65 -8.52
N CYS A 113 -1.90 -1.96 -7.35
CA CYS A 113 -2.36 -3.32 -7.05
C CYS A 113 -3.49 -3.74 -8.00
N ARG A 114 -4.46 -2.85 -8.24
CA ARG A 114 -5.56 -3.09 -9.20
C ARG A 114 -5.03 -3.26 -10.63
N LEU A 115 -4.06 -2.44 -11.04
CA LEU A 115 -3.42 -2.54 -12.36
C LEU A 115 -2.77 -3.92 -12.54
N LEU A 116 -2.04 -4.39 -11.53
CA LEU A 116 -1.40 -5.70 -11.52
C LEU A 116 -2.41 -6.86 -11.58
N LEU A 117 -3.50 -6.76 -10.81
CA LEU A 117 -4.52 -7.81 -10.72
C LEU A 117 -5.47 -7.88 -11.93
N SER A 118 -5.58 -6.81 -12.72
CA SER A 118 -6.53 -6.72 -13.86
C SER A 118 -5.88 -6.79 -15.24
N ASN A 119 -4.62 -6.35 -15.38
CA ASN A 119 -3.96 -6.18 -16.69
C ASN A 119 -2.83 -7.18 -16.94
N PHE A 120 -2.77 -8.26 -16.18
CA PHE A 120 -1.80 -9.33 -16.33
C PHE A 120 -2.48 -10.68 -16.24
#